data_AF-A0A7R9K0G3-F1
#
_entry.id   AF-A0A7R9K0G3-F1
#
_cell.length_a   1.000
_cell.length_b   1.000
_cell.length_c   1.000
_cell.angle_alpha   90.00
_cell.angle_beta   90.00
_cell.angle_gamma   90.00
#
_symmetry.space_group_name_H-M   'P 1'
#
loop_
_entity.id
_entity.type
_entity.pdbx_description
1 polymer ?
#
loop_
_entity_poly.entity_id
_entity_poly.type
_entity_poly.pdbx_seq_one_letter_code
_entity_poly.pdbx_strand_id
1 'polypeptide(L)'
;MFSFESEKEIFALKPMNCPGHCLMFDQRTRSWRELPLRLADFGVLHRNELSGALTGLTRVRRFQQDDAHIFCAVEQARLVLPSFHF
;
A
#
# COMPACT_ATOMS: atom_id res chain seq x y z
N MET A 1 5.11 8.29 -12.04
CA MET A 1 4.94 6.82 -11.97
C MET A 1 5.71 6.20 -13.13
N PHE A 2 6.14 4.94 -13.03
CA PHE A 2 6.67 4.21 -14.20
C PHE A 2 5.50 3.56 -14.91
N SER A 3 5.24 3.94 -16.16
CA SER A 3 4.19 3.40 -17.01
C SER A 3 4.79 2.83 -18.29
N PHE A 4 4.21 1.74 -18.79
CA PHE A 4 4.62 1.08 -20.01
C PHE A 4 3.40 0.48 -20.71
N GLU A 5 3.49 0.34 -22.03
CA GLU A 5 2.42 -0.29 -22.82
C GLU A 5 2.69 -1.79 -22.93
N SER A 6 1.64 -2.60 -22.76
CA SER A 6 1.66 -4.04 -22.98
C SER A 6 0.29 -4.45 -23.52
N GLU A 7 0.25 -5.26 -24.58
CA GLU A 7 -1.00 -5.78 -25.15
C GLU A 7 -2.05 -4.70 -25.52
N LYS A 8 -1.61 -3.50 -25.92
CA LYS A 8 -2.44 -2.31 -26.18
C LYS A 8 -3.11 -1.68 -24.95
N GLU A 9 -2.71 -2.09 -23.75
CA GLU A 9 -3.09 -1.46 -22.49
C GLU A 9 -1.91 -0.75 -21.83
N ILE A 10 -2.21 0.24 -21.00
CA ILE A 10 -1.21 0.99 -20.23
C ILE A 10 -1.12 0.38 -18.83
N PHE A 11 0.04 -0.19 -18.54
CA PHE A 11 0.37 -0.70 -17.21
C PHE A 11 1.29 0.26 -16.47
N ALA A 12 1.34 0.10 -15.15
CA ALA A 12 2.24 0.86 -14.31
C ALA A 12 2.80 0.02 -13.17
N LEU A 13 4.05 0.32 -12.78
CA LEU A 13 4.62 -0.23 -11.55
C LEU A 13 3.97 0.44 -10.35
N LYS A 14 3.58 -0.37 -9.36
CA LYS A 14 2.90 0.13 -8.15
C LYS A 14 3.77 1.16 -7.40
N PRO A 15 3.26 2.38 -7.13
CA PRO A 15 3.94 3.36 -6.28
C PRO A 15 3.56 3.25 -4.80
N MET A 16 2.54 2.44 -4.48
CA MET A 16 1.96 2.19 -3.16
C MET A 16 1.15 0.87 -3.15
N ASN A 17 0.94 0.26 -1.98
CA ASN A 17 0.18 -1.01 -1.86
C ASN A 17 -1.34 -0.80 -1.66
N CYS A 18 -1.76 0.41 -1.24
CA CYS A 18 -3.12 0.69 -0.79
C CYS A 18 -4.23 0.22 -1.75
N PRO A 19 -4.17 0.47 -3.06
CA PRO A 19 -5.21 0.02 -3.99
C PRO A 19 -5.34 -1.51 -4.02
N GLY A 20 -4.23 -2.24 -3.93
CA GLY A 20 -4.22 -3.70 -3.86
C GLY A 20 -4.89 -4.20 -2.58
N HIS A 21 -4.62 -3.56 -1.44
CA HIS A 21 -5.27 -3.92 -0.18
C HIS A 21 -6.78 -3.63 -0.18
N CYS A 22 -7.24 -2.57 -0.85
CA CYS A 22 -8.68 -2.34 -1.04
C CYS A 22 -9.33 -3.47 -1.85
N LEU A 23 -8.69 -3.93 -2.94
CA LEU A 23 -9.18 -5.06 -3.73
C LEU A 23 -9.19 -6.36 -2.92
N MET A 24 -8.17 -6.61 -2.07
CA MET A 24 -8.14 -7.77 -1.18
C MET A 24 -9.26 -7.73 -0.12
N PHE A 25 -9.57 -6.54 0.41
CA PHE A 25 -10.69 -6.36 1.32
C PHE A 25 -12.02 -6.71 0.61
N ASP A 26 -12.21 -6.16 -0.59
CA ASP A 26 -13.42 -6.29 -1.43
C ASP A 26 -13.63 -7.69 -2.05
N GLN A 27 -12.58 -8.52 -2.12
CA GLN A 27 -12.64 -9.87 -2.70
C GLN A 27 -13.77 -10.75 -2.11
N ARG A 28 -14.19 -10.50 -0.86
CA ARG A 28 -15.37 -11.16 -0.27
C ARG A 28 -16.08 -10.24 0.71
N THR A 29 -17.38 -10.46 0.88
CA THR A 29 -18.16 -9.84 1.95
C THR A 29 -17.53 -10.13 3.31
N ARG A 30 -17.35 -9.06 4.10
CA ARG A 30 -16.75 -9.12 5.44
C ARG A 30 -17.81 -8.89 6.50
N SER A 31 -17.70 -9.63 7.60
CA SER A 31 -18.54 -9.39 8.79
C SER A 31 -17.87 -8.37 9.69
N TRP A 32 -18.66 -7.58 10.42
CA TRP A 32 -18.16 -6.65 11.44
C TRP A 32 -17.28 -7.36 12.50
N ARG A 33 -17.48 -8.67 12.72
CA ARG A 33 -16.70 -9.50 13.65
C ARG A 33 -15.25 -9.69 13.22
N GLU A 34 -14.95 -9.50 11.94
CA GLU A 34 -13.60 -9.63 11.38
C GLU A 34 -12.80 -8.32 11.50
N LEU A 35 -13.46 -7.22 11.90
CA LEU A 35 -12.82 -5.93 12.07
C LEU A 35 -12.28 -5.76 13.51
N PRO A 36 -11.09 -5.18 13.69
CA PRO A 36 -10.24 -4.57 12.66
C PRO A 36 -9.42 -5.62 11.88
N LEU A 37 -9.48 -5.56 10.55
CA LEU A 37 -8.64 -6.36 9.67
C LEU A 37 -7.34 -5.62 9.39
N ARG A 38 -6.19 -6.27 9.61
CA ARG A 38 -4.86 -5.70 9.39
C ARG A 38 -4.17 -6.45 8.25
N LEU A 39 -3.79 -5.75 7.18
CA LEU A 39 -3.05 -6.29 6.05
C LEU A 39 -1.68 -5.61 5.99
N ALA A 40 -0.60 -6.38 6.05
CA ALA A 40 0.78 -5.90 5.94
C ALA A 40 1.38 -6.35 4.61
N ASP A 41 2.12 -5.46 3.94
CA ASP A 41 2.81 -5.77 2.69
C ASP A 41 4.20 -5.13 2.65
N PHE A 42 5.22 -5.99 2.56
CA PHE A 42 6.63 -5.61 2.35
C PHE A 42 6.98 -5.55 0.85
N GLY A 43 5.99 -5.36 -0.01
CA GLY A 43 6.14 -5.35 -1.45
C GLY A 43 7.06 -4.25 -1.94
N VAL A 44 7.77 -4.53 -3.03
CA VAL A 44 8.64 -3.55 -3.69
C VAL A 44 7.77 -2.49 -4.37
N LEU A 45 8.06 -1.23 -4.09
CA LEU A 45 7.40 -0.06 -4.66
C LEU A 45 8.36 0.71 -5.56
N HIS A 46 7.79 1.36 -6.58
CA HIS A 46 8.55 2.17 -7.51
C HIS A 46 7.96 3.57 -7.67
N ARG A 47 8.78 4.60 -7.45
CA ARG A 47 8.43 6.01 -7.70
C ARG A 47 9.42 6.62 -8.67
N ASN A 48 8.92 7.24 -9.74
CA ASN A 48 9.75 7.83 -10.78
C ASN A 48 10.19 9.25 -10.36
N GLU A 49 11.13 9.33 -9.41
CA GLU A 49 11.78 10.56 -8.99
C GLU A 49 12.79 11.06 -10.06
N LEU A 50 12.99 12.38 -10.15
CA LEU A 50 13.99 12.99 -11.03
C LEU A 50 15.39 12.47 -10.69
N SER A 51 16.20 12.14 -11.70
CA SER A 51 17.53 11.55 -11.51
C SER A 51 18.46 12.44 -10.69
N GLY A 52 18.41 13.76 -10.90
CA GLY A 52 19.21 14.73 -10.16
C GLY A 52 18.83 14.90 -8.67
N ALA A 53 17.70 14.34 -8.24
CA ALA A 53 17.27 14.38 -6.84
C ALA A 53 17.62 13.10 -6.06
N LEU A 54 18.17 12.07 -6.72
CA LEU A 54 18.49 10.80 -6.08
C LEU A 54 19.77 10.93 -5.26
N THR A 55 19.77 10.39 -4.04
CA THR A 55 20.94 10.41 -3.18
C THR A 55 20.95 9.22 -2.21
N GLY A 56 22.06 8.46 -2.24
CA GLY A 56 22.30 7.29 -1.39
C GLY A 56 21.08 6.36 -1.28
N LEU A 57 20.67 6.08 -0.05
CA LEU A 57 19.46 5.32 0.29
C LEU A 57 18.31 6.20 0.80
N THR A 58 18.56 7.50 1.01
CA THR A 58 17.56 8.42 1.56
C THR A 58 16.56 8.88 0.50
N ARG A 59 16.94 8.88 -0.78
CA ARG A 59 16.03 9.19 -1.90
C ARG A 59 16.27 8.27 -3.09
N VAL A 60 15.41 7.28 -3.24
CA VAL A 60 15.54 6.17 -4.20
C VAL A 60 14.26 5.98 -5.03
N ARG A 61 14.40 5.33 -6.20
CA ARG A 61 13.26 4.98 -7.07
C ARG A 61 12.61 3.66 -6.69
N ARG A 62 13.32 2.77 -6.00
CA ARG A 62 12.88 1.42 -5.59
C ARG A 62 13.09 1.26 -4.10
N PHE A 63 12.06 0.84 -3.38
CA PHE A 63 12.12 0.62 -1.93
C PHE A 63 11.03 -0.36 -1.49
N GLN A 64 11.14 -0.87 -0.28
CA GLN A 64 10.10 -1.64 0.41
C GLN A 64 9.69 -0.84 1.63
N GLN A 65 8.39 -0.67 1.83
CA GLN A 65 7.85 -0.06 3.04
C GLN A 65 7.41 -1.17 3.98
N ASP A 66 7.54 -0.94 5.28
CA ASP A 66 6.77 -1.67 6.29
C ASP A 66 5.35 -1.09 6.31
N ASP A 67 4.57 -1.42 5.28
CA ASP A 67 3.28 -0.82 5.00
C ASP A 67 2.15 -1.70 5.52
N ALA A 68 1.22 -1.12 6.28
CA ALA A 68 0.02 -1.79 6.77
C ALA A 68 -1.24 -0.96 6.55
N HIS A 69 -2.30 -1.67 6.22
CA HIS A 69 -3.64 -1.12 6.06
C HIS A 69 -4.56 -1.75 7.08
N ILE A 70 -5.21 -0.91 7.88
CA ILE A 70 -6.19 -1.36 8.86
C ILE A 70 -7.58 -0.94 8.41
N PHE A 71 -8.41 -1.94 8.08
CA PHE A 71 -9.82 -1.76 7.82
C PHE A 71 -10.56 -1.93 9.15
N CYS A 72 -11.28 -0.90 9.59
CA CYS A 72 -12.00 -0.92 10.85
C CYS A 72 -13.31 -0.14 10.76
N ALA A 73 -14.23 -0.42 11.66
CA ALA A 73 -15.42 0.40 11.83
C ALA A 73 -15.03 1.76 12.45
N VAL A 74 -15.82 2.80 12.20
CA VAL A 74 -15.51 4.17 12.65
C VAL A 74 -15.37 4.23 14.18
N GLU A 75 -16.18 3.44 14.89
CA GLU A 75 -16.17 3.33 16.35
C GLU A 75 -14.88 2.70 16.88
N GLN A 76 -14.21 1.87 16.07
CA GLN A 76 -12.96 1.19 16.43
C GLN A 76 -11.73 2.05 16.19
N ALA A 77 -11.83 3.16 15.44
CA ALA A 77 -10.67 3.98 15.06
C ALA A 77 -9.85 4.44 16.27
N ARG A 78 -10.51 4.86 17.35
CA ARG A 78 -9.85 5.32 18.59
C ARG A 78 -9.09 4.20 19.31
N LEU A 79 -9.51 2.94 19.18
CA LEU A 79 -8.84 1.77 19.75
C LEU A 79 -7.66 1.31 18.91
N VAL A 80 -7.75 1.49 17.59
CA VAL A 80 -6.74 1.04 16.62
C VAL A 80 -5.54 1.97 16.56
N LEU A 81 -5.73 3.29 16.60
CA LEU A 81 -4.65 4.27 16.49
C LEU A 81 -3.50 4.06 17.50
N PRO A 82 -3.76 3.77 18.80
CA PRO A 82 -2.70 3.52 19.78
C PRO A 82 -2.01 2.15 19.62
N SER A 83 -2.64 1.21 18.91
CA SER A 83 -2.13 -0.14 18.71
C SER A 83 -1.56 -0.34 17.29
N PHE A 84 -1.13 0.76 16.66
CA PHE A 84 -0.44 0.78 15.38
C PHE A 84 1.06 0.48 15.57
N HIS A 85 1.35 -0.68 16.15
CA HIS A 85 2.69 -1.20 16.31
C HIS A 85 2.71 -2.65 15.82
N PHE A 86 3.73 -3.02 15.07
CA PHE A 86 4.03 -4.40 14.70
C PHE A 86 4.80 -5.10 15.83
#